data_AF-A0A2V7W952-F1
#
_entry.id   AF-A0A2V7W952-F1
#
_cell.length_a   1.000
_cell.length_b   1.000
_cell.length_c   1.000
_cell.angle_alpha   90.00
_cell.angle_beta   90.00
_cell.angle_gamma   90.00
#
_symmetry.space_group_name_H-M   'P 1'
#
loop_
_entity.id
_entity.type
_entity.pdbx_description
1 polymer ?
#
loop_
_entity_poly.entity_id
_entity_poly.type
_entity_poly.pdbx_seq_one_letter_code
_entity_poly.pdbx_strand_id
1 'polypeptide(L)'
;MPAIAEAVAQLTDLGVHVLSPADPRIVAAHHDFFFVASDKTRSVRLVQDRHLESITASAFLWLVTPDGYVGQSASMEVGYAVARGVAVYSTTLPSDLTLRQYVRQVPHVRAAIMDSATIQEHRALPGFLVDPLASIGEAHDVLERMRSLLLNPASKIDDAAATAVNRDRSRVRELLGDQTL
;
A
#
# COMPACT_ATOMS: atom_id res chain seq x y z
N MET A 1 20.90 -7.15 -9.83
CA MET A 1 19.76 -6.42 -10.41
C MET A 1 19.87 -4.93 -10.04
N PRO A 2 20.34 -4.07 -10.97
CA PRO A 2 20.65 -2.67 -10.67
C PRO A 2 19.46 -1.89 -10.10
N ALA A 3 18.26 -2.06 -10.67
CA ALA A 3 17.07 -1.33 -10.25
C ALA A 3 16.65 -1.60 -8.79
N ILE A 4 16.85 -2.83 -8.29
CA ILE A 4 16.56 -3.17 -6.88
C ILE A 4 17.57 -2.49 -5.96
N ALA A 5 18.85 -2.52 -6.31
CA ALA A 5 19.90 -1.85 -5.54
C ALA A 5 19.69 -0.33 -5.46
N GLU A 6 19.29 0.27 -6.59
CA GLU A 6 18.95 1.69 -6.64
C GLU A 6 17.73 2.02 -5.76
N ALA A 7 16.66 1.23 -5.82
CA ALA A 7 15.48 1.43 -4.99
C ALA A 7 15.79 1.32 -3.49
N VAL A 8 16.60 0.34 -3.08
CA VAL A 8 17.04 0.18 -1.68
C VAL A 8 17.86 1.39 -1.23
N ALA A 9 18.78 1.88 -2.07
CA ALA A 9 19.56 3.08 -1.77
C ALA A 9 18.67 4.31 -1.62
N GLN A 10 17.77 4.56 -2.58
CA GLN A 10 16.85 5.71 -2.54
C GLN A 10 15.94 5.69 -1.29
N LEU A 11 15.41 4.52 -0.93
CA LEU A 11 14.60 4.36 0.29
C LEU A 11 15.43 4.66 1.55
N THR A 12 16.64 4.11 1.62
CA THR A 12 17.55 4.29 2.76
C THR A 12 17.99 5.75 2.91
N ASP A 13 18.33 6.42 1.81
CA ASP A 13 18.72 7.84 1.78
C ASP A 13 17.58 8.76 2.24
N LEU A 14 16.34 8.33 2.08
CA LEU A 14 15.14 9.01 2.57
C LEU A 14 14.80 8.67 4.03
N GLY A 15 15.64 7.89 4.71
CA GLY A 15 15.44 7.46 6.10
C GLY A 15 14.41 6.34 6.27
N VAL A 16 14.00 5.68 5.19
CA VAL A 16 13.09 4.53 5.26
C VAL A 16 13.85 3.27 5.65
N HIS A 17 13.35 2.56 6.65
CA HIS A 17 13.91 1.27 7.04
C HIS A 17 13.46 0.16 6.08
N VAL A 18 14.37 -0.32 5.22
CA VAL A 18 14.10 -1.39 4.25
C VAL A 18 14.14 -2.75 4.93
N LEU A 19 12.99 -3.42 5.04
CA LEU A 19 12.86 -4.72 5.70
C LEU A 19 13.34 -5.90 4.83
N SER A 20 13.06 -5.87 3.53
CA SER A 20 13.50 -6.93 2.62
C SER A 20 13.49 -6.49 1.14
N PRO A 21 14.52 -6.86 0.35
CA PRO A 21 15.86 -7.20 0.83
C PRO A 21 16.55 -5.96 1.40
N ALA A 22 17.18 -6.07 2.57
CA ALA A 22 17.94 -4.95 3.15
C ALA A 22 19.30 -4.74 2.45
N ASP A 23 19.86 -5.81 1.88
CA ASP A 23 21.07 -5.77 1.05
C ASP A 23 20.84 -6.65 -0.18
N PRO A 24 20.57 -6.05 -1.36
CA PRO A 24 20.17 -6.78 -2.56
C PRO A 24 21.35 -7.34 -3.37
N ARG A 25 22.58 -7.27 -2.87
CA ARG A 25 23.74 -7.85 -3.55
C ARG A 25 23.59 -9.37 -3.62
N ILE A 26 23.63 -9.93 -4.82
CA ILE A 26 23.54 -11.38 -5.03
C ILE A 26 24.82 -12.04 -4.50
N VAL A 27 24.66 -13.05 -3.66
CA VAL A 27 25.78 -13.79 -3.03
C VAL A 27 25.77 -15.28 -3.39
N ALA A 28 24.63 -15.82 -3.84
CA ALA A 28 24.53 -17.18 -4.36
C ALA A 28 23.32 -17.29 -5.30
N ALA A 29 23.28 -18.35 -6.09
CA ALA A 29 22.16 -18.68 -6.95
C ALA A 29 21.88 -20.19 -6.91
N HIS A 30 20.61 -20.56 -7.08
CA HIS A 30 20.17 -21.93 -7.24
C HIS A 30 19.09 -21.98 -8.33
N HIS A 31 19.46 -22.48 -9.51
CA HIS A 31 18.65 -22.34 -10.74
C HIS A 31 18.24 -20.87 -10.95
N ASP A 32 16.94 -20.60 -11.00
CA ASP A 32 16.37 -19.27 -11.24
C ASP A 32 16.18 -18.45 -9.95
N PHE A 33 16.60 -18.97 -8.79
CA PHE A 33 16.49 -18.29 -7.51
C PHE A 33 17.82 -17.67 -7.08
N PHE A 34 17.80 -16.39 -6.73
CA PHE A 34 18.97 -15.67 -6.22
C PHE A 34 18.89 -15.47 -4.72
N PHE A 35 19.97 -15.80 -4.02
CA PHE A 35 20.16 -15.40 -2.63
C PHE A 35 20.94 -14.09 -2.58
N VAL A 36 20.46 -13.17 -1.78
CA VAL A 36 21.09 -11.87 -1.55
C VAL A 36 21.82 -11.82 -0.21
N ALA A 37 22.67 -10.80 -0.02
CA ALA A 37 23.52 -10.67 1.16
C ALA A 37 22.71 -10.53 2.47
N SER A 38 21.49 -9.99 2.41
CA SER A 38 20.60 -9.93 3.58
C SER A 38 19.91 -11.26 3.93
N ASP A 39 20.05 -12.30 3.10
CA ASP A 39 19.44 -13.61 3.37
C ASP A 39 20.28 -14.38 4.40
N LYS A 40 19.67 -14.65 5.56
CA LYS A 40 20.30 -15.36 6.68
C LYS A 40 20.37 -16.89 6.50
N THR A 41 19.74 -17.41 5.46
CA THR A 41 19.60 -18.85 5.21
C THR A 41 19.66 -19.14 3.71
N ARG A 42 19.89 -20.40 3.34
CA ARG A 42 19.91 -20.90 1.96
C ARG A 42 18.68 -21.77 1.63
N SER A 43 17.64 -21.70 2.44
CA SER A 43 16.35 -22.32 2.16
C SER A 43 15.44 -21.34 1.42
N VAL A 44 15.05 -21.67 0.19
CA VAL A 44 14.10 -20.87 -0.63
C VAL A 44 12.82 -20.58 0.14
N ARG A 45 12.27 -21.58 0.84
CA ARG A 45 11.06 -21.40 1.64
C ARG A 45 11.27 -20.41 2.78
N LEU A 46 12.35 -20.53 3.54
CA LEU A 46 12.59 -19.62 4.67
C LEU A 46 12.90 -18.19 4.21
N VAL A 47 13.55 -18.03 3.05
CA VAL A 47 13.73 -16.70 2.43
C VAL A 47 12.38 -16.11 2.05
N GLN A 48 11.51 -16.88 1.38
CA GLN A 48 10.17 -16.43 1.02
C GLN A 48 9.31 -16.11 2.25
N ASP A 49 9.33 -16.96 3.28
CA ASP A 49 8.58 -16.74 4.53
C ASP A 49 9.01 -15.41 5.18
N ARG A 50 10.33 -15.11 5.20
CA ARG A 50 10.86 -13.82 5.65
C ARG A 50 10.33 -12.64 4.82
N HIS A 51 10.23 -12.78 3.49
CA HIS A 51 9.65 -11.71 2.66
C HIS A 51 8.18 -11.45 3.04
N LEU A 52 7.38 -12.49 3.26
CA LEU A 52 5.97 -12.35 3.66
C LEU A 52 5.82 -11.75 5.07
N GLU A 53 6.67 -12.13 6.02
CA GLU A 53 6.74 -11.50 7.34
C GLU A 53 7.13 -10.02 7.24
N SER A 54 8.10 -9.69 6.38
CA SER A 54 8.52 -8.31 6.13
C SER A 54 7.39 -7.45 5.55
N ILE A 55 6.62 -8.00 4.60
CA ILE A 55 5.43 -7.34 4.07
C ILE A 55 4.39 -7.11 5.17
N THR A 56 4.18 -8.10 6.04
CA THR A 56 3.22 -7.97 7.15
C THR A 56 3.61 -6.83 8.10
N ALA A 57 4.90 -6.62 8.32
CA ALA A 57 5.44 -5.59 9.19
C ALA A 57 5.64 -4.23 8.48
N SER A 58 5.43 -4.13 7.17
CA SER A 58 5.72 -2.90 6.41
C SER A 58 4.53 -1.94 6.34
N ALA A 59 4.84 -0.65 6.25
CA ALA A 59 3.84 0.39 5.97
C ALA A 59 3.32 0.28 4.52
N PHE A 60 4.19 -0.07 3.59
CA PHE A 60 3.90 -0.28 2.18
C PHE A 60 4.88 -1.29 1.57
N LEU A 61 4.55 -1.77 0.36
CA LEU A 61 5.45 -2.54 -0.49
C LEU A 61 5.89 -1.66 -1.66
N TRP A 62 7.20 -1.51 -1.84
CA TRP A 62 7.77 -0.91 -3.04
C TRP A 62 8.14 -2.00 -4.03
N LEU A 63 7.41 -2.06 -5.14
CA LEU A 63 7.60 -3.06 -6.19
C LEU A 63 8.50 -2.48 -7.28
N VAL A 64 9.62 -3.16 -7.55
CA VAL A 64 10.51 -2.82 -8.65
C VAL A 64 10.12 -3.65 -9.88
N THR A 65 9.53 -2.99 -10.89
CA THR A 65 8.98 -3.63 -12.10
C THR A 65 9.62 -3.05 -13.37
N PRO A 66 10.90 -3.36 -13.66
CA PRO A 66 11.55 -2.87 -14.87
C PRO A 66 10.76 -3.36 -16.10
N ASP A 67 10.45 -2.43 -17.01
CA ASP A 67 9.68 -2.70 -18.24
C ASP A 67 8.32 -3.39 -17.99
N GLY A 68 7.77 -3.23 -16.78
CA GLY A 68 6.52 -3.85 -16.35
C GLY A 68 6.61 -5.35 -16.05
N TYR A 69 7.79 -5.95 -16.06
CA TYR A 69 7.97 -7.35 -15.68
C TYR A 69 7.85 -7.57 -14.17
N VAL A 70 7.15 -8.63 -13.78
CA VAL A 70 7.01 -9.10 -12.39
C VAL A 70 7.25 -10.62 -12.37
N GLY A 71 8.23 -11.07 -11.58
CA GLY A 71 8.51 -12.49 -11.41
C GLY A 71 7.46 -13.20 -10.55
N GLN A 72 7.38 -14.52 -10.64
CA GLN A 72 6.33 -15.31 -9.95
C GLN A 72 6.32 -15.13 -8.42
N SER A 73 7.49 -15.08 -7.78
CA SER A 73 7.58 -14.79 -6.34
C SER A 73 7.09 -13.39 -6.01
N ALA A 74 7.48 -12.38 -6.80
CA ALA A 74 7.01 -11.00 -6.62
C ALA A 74 5.49 -10.88 -6.85
N SER A 75 4.92 -11.62 -7.81
CA SER A 75 3.45 -11.67 -8.01
C SER A 75 2.73 -12.24 -6.79
N MET A 76 3.29 -13.30 -6.18
CA MET A 76 2.77 -13.85 -4.93
C MET A 76 2.85 -12.84 -3.79
N GLU A 77 3.97 -12.10 -3.69
CA GLU A 77 4.18 -11.05 -2.70
C GLU A 77 3.20 -9.88 -2.86
N VAL A 78 2.89 -9.47 -4.10
CA VAL A 78 1.85 -8.47 -4.38
C VAL A 78 0.49 -8.95 -3.88
N GLY A 79 0.09 -10.18 -4.22
CA GLY A 79 -1.17 -10.76 -3.75
C GLY A 79 -1.24 -10.83 -2.21
N TYR A 80 -0.14 -11.23 -1.57
CA TYR A 80 -0.05 -11.26 -0.12
C TYR A 80 -0.13 -9.86 0.51
N ALA A 81 0.56 -8.87 -0.06
CA ALA A 81 0.49 -7.48 0.40
C ALA A 81 -0.96 -6.96 0.36
N VAL A 82 -1.66 -7.17 -0.76
CA VAL A 82 -3.07 -6.79 -0.93
C VAL A 82 -3.95 -7.47 0.12
N ALA A 83 -3.80 -8.78 0.33
CA ALA A 83 -4.57 -9.53 1.32
C ALA A 83 -4.35 -9.03 2.76
N ARG A 84 -3.16 -8.49 3.05
CA ARG A 84 -2.85 -7.87 4.36
C ARG A 84 -3.29 -6.40 4.44
N GLY A 85 -3.72 -5.79 3.34
CA GLY A 85 -4.04 -4.36 3.25
C GLY A 85 -2.80 -3.45 3.10
N VAL A 86 -1.64 -4.01 2.76
CA VAL A 86 -0.41 -3.27 2.52
C VAL A 86 -0.47 -2.67 1.12
N ALA A 87 -0.39 -1.34 1.02
CA ALA A 87 -0.39 -0.65 -0.27
C ALA A 87 0.87 -1.01 -1.06
N VAL A 88 0.69 -1.28 -2.36
CA VAL A 88 1.79 -1.61 -3.29
C VAL A 88 2.01 -0.44 -4.24
N TYR A 89 3.25 0.03 -4.31
CA TYR A 89 3.65 1.16 -5.17
C TYR A 89 4.73 0.75 -6.15
N SER A 90 4.75 1.39 -7.33
CA SER A 90 5.85 1.29 -8.29
C SER A 90 5.94 2.56 -9.13
N THR A 91 7.08 2.82 -9.75
CA THR A 91 7.25 3.86 -10.78
C THR A 91 6.73 3.43 -12.15
N THR A 92 6.70 2.13 -12.40
CA THR A 92 6.23 1.52 -13.64
C THR A 92 5.13 0.52 -13.30
N LEU A 93 4.04 0.50 -14.06
CA LEU A 93 2.99 -0.49 -13.81
C LEU A 93 3.39 -1.87 -14.34
N PRO A 94 2.98 -2.97 -13.68
CA PRO A 94 3.04 -4.30 -14.27
C PRO A 94 2.40 -4.35 -15.65
N SER A 95 2.97 -5.15 -16.53
CA SER A 95 2.42 -5.46 -17.86
C SER A 95 1.23 -6.41 -17.77
N ASP A 96 1.22 -7.27 -16.75
CA ASP A 96 0.06 -8.10 -16.42
C ASP A 96 -1.15 -7.23 -16.01
N LEU A 97 -2.29 -7.43 -16.67
CA LEU A 97 -3.48 -6.62 -16.48
C LEU A 97 -4.10 -6.78 -15.09
N THR A 98 -3.98 -7.96 -14.50
CA THR A 98 -4.54 -8.28 -13.18
C THR A 98 -3.70 -7.60 -12.09
N LEU A 99 -2.39 -7.85 -12.08
CA LEU A 99 -1.47 -7.25 -11.11
C LEU A 99 -1.49 -5.73 -11.18
N ARG A 100 -1.63 -5.14 -12.38
CA ARG A 100 -1.74 -3.69 -12.56
C ARG A 100 -2.87 -3.06 -11.73
N GLN A 101 -3.98 -3.76 -11.51
CA GLN A 101 -5.10 -3.21 -10.73
C GLN A 101 -4.78 -3.04 -9.24
N TYR A 102 -3.73 -3.72 -8.76
CA TYR A 102 -3.35 -3.74 -7.35
C TYR A 102 -2.10 -2.91 -7.04
N VAL A 103 -1.47 -2.30 -8.06
CA VAL A 103 -0.25 -1.51 -7.93
C VAL A 103 -0.57 -0.05 -8.23
N ARG A 104 -0.21 0.85 -7.30
CA ARG A 104 -0.34 2.29 -7.47
C ARG A 104 0.90 2.85 -8.14
N GLN A 105 0.74 3.45 -9.31
CA GLN A 105 1.84 4.13 -9.97
C GLN A 105 2.11 5.48 -9.29
N VAL A 106 3.36 5.72 -8.92
CA VAL A 106 3.81 7.00 -8.35
C VAL A 106 5.10 7.44 -9.04
N PRO A 107 5.37 8.75 -9.17
CA PRO A 107 6.53 9.22 -9.93
C PRO A 107 7.88 8.88 -9.28
N HIS A 108 7.93 8.77 -7.95
CA HIS A 108 9.15 8.49 -7.20
C HIS A 108 8.85 7.95 -5.78
N VAL A 109 9.85 7.36 -5.13
CA VAL A 109 9.75 6.77 -3.78
C VAL A 109 9.15 7.73 -2.75
N ARG A 110 9.56 9.00 -2.76
CA ARG A 110 9.05 10.02 -1.82
C ARG A 110 7.51 10.17 -1.88
N ALA A 111 6.89 9.96 -3.03
CA ALA A 111 5.44 10.08 -3.18
C ALA A 111 4.73 8.89 -2.50
N ALA A 112 5.29 7.67 -2.60
CA ALA A 112 4.78 6.52 -1.86
C ALA A 112 4.87 6.72 -0.34
N ILE A 113 5.97 7.31 0.16
CA ILE A 113 6.11 7.60 1.60
C ILE A 113 4.97 8.51 2.08
N MET A 114 4.72 9.62 1.39
CA MET A 114 3.64 10.56 1.75
C MET A 114 2.24 9.93 1.66
N ASP A 115 1.97 9.14 0.62
CA ASP A 115 0.67 8.46 0.46
C ASP A 115 0.47 7.37 1.53
N SER A 116 1.51 6.58 1.82
CA SER A 116 1.43 5.48 2.80
C SER A 116 1.14 5.96 4.22
N ALA A 117 1.70 7.11 4.62
CA ALA A 117 1.40 7.73 5.91
C ALA A 117 -0.09 8.08 6.04
N THR A 118 -0.66 8.62 4.96
CA THR A 118 -2.09 8.97 4.89
C THR A 118 -2.98 7.73 4.96
N ILE A 119 -2.60 6.60 4.34
CA ILE A 119 -3.39 5.37 4.36
C ILE A 119 -3.34 4.66 5.71
N GLN A 120 -2.18 4.65 6.37
CA GLN A 120 -2.05 4.00 7.68
C GLN A 120 -3.01 4.59 8.72
N GLU A 121 -3.27 5.90 8.67
CA GLU A 121 -4.28 6.55 9.51
C GLU A 121 -5.70 5.99 9.30
N HIS A 122 -6.00 5.47 8.11
CA HIS A 122 -7.35 5.02 7.72
C HIS A 122 -7.53 3.48 7.70
N ARG A 123 -6.47 2.68 7.91
CA ARG A 123 -6.45 1.22 7.67
C ARG A 123 -7.19 0.37 8.72
N ALA A 124 -7.81 0.99 9.70
CA ALA A 124 -8.49 0.27 10.77
C ALA A 124 -9.92 -0.14 10.42
N LEU A 125 -10.19 -0.86 9.31
CA LEU A 125 -11.46 -1.59 9.13
C LEU A 125 -11.29 -2.86 8.28
N PRO A 126 -11.96 -3.99 8.63
CA PRO A 126 -12.01 -5.19 7.79
C PRO A 126 -12.80 -4.90 6.51
N GLY A 127 -12.24 -5.27 5.36
CA GLY A 127 -12.85 -4.99 4.07
C GLY A 127 -14.17 -5.73 3.82
N PHE A 128 -15.04 -5.08 3.04
CA PHE A 128 -16.35 -5.53 2.54
C PHE A 128 -16.46 -6.98 2.07
N LEU A 129 -15.36 -7.59 1.61
CA LEU A 129 -15.34 -8.97 1.12
C LEU A 129 -15.22 -10.03 2.22
N VAL A 130 -14.88 -9.61 3.45
CA VAL A 130 -14.73 -10.50 4.61
C VAL A 130 -16.05 -10.61 5.38
N ASP A 131 -16.74 -9.48 5.56
CA ASP A 131 -18.07 -9.43 6.17
C ASP A 131 -18.91 -8.31 5.52
N PRO A 132 -19.64 -8.64 4.45
CA PRO A 132 -20.47 -7.66 3.74
C PRO A 132 -21.52 -7.01 4.64
N LEU A 133 -22.05 -7.72 5.63
CA LEU A 133 -23.08 -7.19 6.52
C LEU A 133 -22.50 -6.21 7.55
N ALA A 134 -21.33 -6.52 8.11
CA ALA A 134 -20.62 -5.60 9.00
C ALA A 134 -20.18 -4.33 8.25
N SER A 135 -19.63 -4.46 7.05
CA SER A 135 -19.23 -3.29 6.24
C SER A 135 -20.43 -2.45 5.77
N ILE A 136 -21.58 -3.06 5.49
CA ILE A 136 -22.83 -2.32 5.23
C ILE A 136 -23.29 -1.58 6.49
N GLY A 137 -23.20 -2.22 7.65
CA GLY A 137 -23.53 -1.59 8.94
C GLY A 137 -22.66 -0.37 9.23
N GLU A 138 -21.35 -0.50 9.05
CA GLU A 138 -20.41 0.62 9.24
C GLU A 138 -20.66 1.77 8.25
N ALA A 139 -20.93 1.45 6.98
CA ALA A 139 -21.29 2.47 5.99
C ALA A 139 -22.59 3.20 6.38
N HIS A 140 -23.57 2.47 6.91
CA HIS A 140 -24.81 3.06 7.40
C HIS A 140 -24.57 3.98 8.61
N ASP A 141 -23.73 3.56 9.56
CA ASP A 141 -23.38 4.37 10.73
C ASP A 141 -22.61 5.65 10.36
N VAL A 142 -21.77 5.59 9.32
CA VAL A 142 -21.09 6.79 8.77
C VAL A 142 -22.10 7.73 8.14
N LEU A 143 -23.02 7.21 7.32
CA LEU A 143 -24.06 8.01 6.66
C LEU A 143 -25.01 8.65 7.68
N GLU A 144 -25.41 7.93 8.74
CA GLU A 144 -26.26 8.49 9.80
C GLU A 144 -25.51 9.54 10.65
N ARG A 145 -24.21 9.37 10.89
CA ARG A 145 -23.37 10.43 11.49
C ARG A 145 -23.32 11.67 10.61
N MET A 146 -23.06 11.52 9.31
CA MET A 146 -23.09 12.62 8.35
C MET A 146 -24.46 13.31 8.31
N ARG A 147 -25.54 12.53 8.28
CA ARG A 147 -26.90 13.03 8.31
C ARG A 147 -27.17 13.85 9.57
N SER A 148 -26.79 13.33 10.74
CA SER A 148 -26.92 14.05 12.01
C SER A 148 -26.15 15.37 11.99
N LEU A 149 -24.93 15.39 11.45
CA LEU A 149 -24.10 16.60 11.37
C LEU A 149 -24.63 17.63 10.38
N LEU A 150 -25.20 17.19 9.25
CA LEU A 150 -25.67 18.07 8.17
C LEU A 150 -27.09 18.58 8.41
N LEU A 151 -27.94 17.80 9.09
CA LEU A 151 -29.36 18.13 9.30
C LEU A 151 -29.66 18.65 10.70
N ASN A 152 -28.71 18.60 11.63
CA ASN A 152 -28.90 19.06 13.00
C ASN A 152 -27.92 20.20 13.35
N PRO A 153 -28.26 21.47 13.04
CA PRO A 153 -27.35 22.61 13.18
C PRO A 153 -26.97 22.98 14.63
N ALA A 154 -27.47 22.25 15.62
CA ALA A 154 -27.24 22.49 17.05
C ALA A 154 -26.36 21.44 17.75
N SER A 155 -25.85 20.40 17.07
CA SER A 155 -24.84 19.54 17.70
C SER A 155 -23.52 20.30 17.71
N LYS A 156 -23.06 20.69 18.91
CA LYS A 156 -21.79 21.39 19.11
C LYS A 156 -20.71 20.77 18.22
N ILE A 157 -20.24 21.55 17.27
CA ILE A 157 -19.09 21.21 16.44
C ILE A 157 -17.91 21.17 17.40
N ASP A 158 -17.46 19.98 17.76
CA ASP A 158 -16.11 19.79 18.24
C ASP A 158 -15.19 20.09 17.05
N ASP A 159 -14.14 20.90 17.22
CA ASP A 159 -13.30 21.40 16.11
C ASP A 159 -12.71 20.27 15.25
N ALA A 160 -12.51 19.09 15.84
CA ALA A 160 -12.10 17.88 15.13
C ALA A 160 -13.14 17.38 14.13
N ALA A 161 -14.43 17.46 14.47
CA ALA A 161 -15.54 17.05 13.61
C ALA A 161 -15.75 18.04 12.45
N ALA A 162 -15.60 19.35 12.66
CA ALA A 162 -15.61 20.33 11.57
C ALA A 162 -14.47 20.08 10.57
N THR A 163 -13.29 19.73 11.07
CA THR A 163 -12.12 19.45 10.24
C THR A 163 -12.29 18.16 9.44
N ALA A 164 -12.92 17.13 10.02
CA ALA A 164 -13.27 15.89 9.31
C ALA A 164 -14.34 16.12 8.23
N VAL A 165 -15.41 16.86 8.54
CA VAL A 165 -16.49 17.15 7.60
C VAL A 165 -16.02 17.96 6.39
N ASN A 166 -15.15 18.96 6.60
CA ASN A 166 -14.58 19.72 5.48
C ASN A 166 -13.66 18.88 4.59
N ARG A 167 -12.93 17.92 5.18
CA ARG A 167 -12.06 16.99 4.45
C ARG A 167 -12.87 16.03 3.58
N ASP A 168 -13.96 15.48 4.13
CA ASP A 168 -14.82 14.54 3.41
C ASP A 168 -15.61 15.24 2.30
N ARG A 169 -16.04 16.50 2.51
CA ARG A 169 -16.62 17.33 1.45
C ARG A 169 -15.66 17.55 0.28
N SER A 170 -14.38 17.77 0.55
CA SER A 170 -13.37 17.93 -0.49
C SER A 170 -13.15 16.65 -1.28
N ARG A 171 -13.07 15.49 -0.61
CA ARG A 171 -12.97 14.18 -1.26
C ARG A 171 -14.19 13.85 -2.11
N VAL A 172 -15.40 14.18 -1.65
CA VAL A 172 -16.62 13.97 -2.42
C VAL A 172 -16.64 14.86 -3.67
N ARG A 173 -16.17 16.11 -3.60
CA ARG A 173 -16.01 16.97 -4.78
C ARG A 173 -14.99 16.41 -5.78
N GLU A 174 -13.88 15.88 -5.29
CA GLU A 174 -12.82 15.31 -6.11
C GLU A 174 -13.28 14.01 -6.82
N LEU A 175 -14.06 13.18 -6.13
CA LEU A 175 -14.64 11.95 -6.66
C LEU A 175 -15.79 12.19 -7.65
N LEU A 176 -16.56 13.27 -7.48
CA LEU A 176 -17.66 13.61 -8.36
C LEU A 176 -17.21 14.35 -9.62
N GLY A 177 -15.95 14.79 -9.68
CA GLY A 177 -15.39 15.59 -10.77
C GLY A 177 -16.05 16.96 -10.84
N ASP A 178 -15.26 18.00 -11.07
CA ASP A 178 -15.79 19.30 -11.48
C ASP A 178 -16.47 19.14 -12.85
N GLN A 179 -17.74 18.72 -12.85
CA GLN A 179 -18.68 19.05 -13.91
C GLN A 179 -19.44 20.30 -13.47
N THR A 180 -18.71 21.41 -13.45
CA THR A 180 -19.34 22.71 -13.59
C THR A 180 -19.66 22.88 -15.07
N LEU A 181 -20.95 23.00 -15.38
CA LEU A 181 -21.45 23.56 -16.64
C LEU A 181 -20.86 24.95 -16.91
#